data_AF-A0A2V7JY91-F1
#
_entry.id   AF-A0A2V7JY91-F1
#
_cell.length_a   1.000
_cell.length_b   1.000
_cell.length_c   1.000
_cell.angle_alpha   90.00
_cell.angle_beta   90.00
_cell.angle_gamma   90.00
#
_symmetry.space_group_name_H-M   'P 1'
#
loop_
_entity.id
_entity.type
_entity.pdbx_description
1 polymer ?
#
loop_
_entity_poly.entity_id
_entity_poly.type
_entity_poly.pdbx_seq_one_letter_code
_entity_poly.pdbx_strand_id
1 'polypeptide(L)'
;GVIQAGENEAAGVEQMKFYEVGPNLNMTQHAITIRPLCFSGKTFKGLDKDLQAAVLRAGKEAGAYGRRIESSEDEQKLVALEKAGKLKRIAFSDRAQMKKAVDPVIEAYAKEIGADAIFAKINAIK
;
A
#
# COMPACT_ATOMS: atom_id res chain seq x y z
N GLY A 1 -18.55 -19.03 -4.50
CA GLY A 1 -17.13 -19.24 -4.12
C GLY A 1 -17.02 -19.29 -2.61
N VAL A 2 -15.84 -19.66 -2.08
CA VAL A 2 -15.55 -19.71 -0.62
C VAL A 2 -15.55 -18.31 0.01
N ILE A 3 -15.12 -17.29 -0.75
CA ILE A 3 -15.15 -15.87 -0.39
C ILE A 3 -15.96 -15.09 -1.41
N GLN A 4 -16.48 -13.92 -1.01
CA GLN A 4 -17.27 -13.02 -1.85
C GLN A 4 -16.47 -11.82 -2.38
N ALA A 5 -15.37 -11.45 -1.74
CA ALA A 5 -14.51 -10.34 -2.13
C ALA A 5 -13.09 -10.51 -1.58
N GLY A 6 -12.15 -9.76 -2.17
CA GLY A 6 -10.80 -9.53 -1.67
C GLY A 6 -10.42 -8.07 -1.81
N GLU A 7 -9.24 -7.69 -1.31
CA GLU A 7 -8.71 -6.34 -1.40
C GLU A 7 -7.29 -6.34 -1.97
N ASN A 8 -6.96 -5.30 -2.74
CA ASN A 8 -5.60 -5.02 -3.20
C ASN A 8 -5.50 -3.64 -3.86
N GLU A 9 -4.29 -3.14 -4.04
CA GLU A 9 -4.00 -2.04 -4.96
C GLU A 9 -4.19 -2.43 -6.45
N ALA A 10 -4.21 -1.42 -7.33
CA ALA A 10 -4.40 -1.62 -8.77
C ALA A 10 -3.36 -2.57 -9.39
N ALA A 11 -2.10 -2.48 -8.93
CA ALA A 11 -1.04 -3.39 -9.35
C ALA A 11 -1.37 -4.87 -9.07
N GLY A 12 -1.87 -5.18 -7.87
CA GLY A 12 -2.24 -6.55 -7.50
C GLY A 12 -3.48 -7.04 -8.24
N VAL A 13 -4.49 -6.18 -8.42
CA VAL A 13 -5.70 -6.50 -9.21
C VAL A 13 -5.34 -6.92 -10.63
N GLU A 14 -4.39 -6.22 -11.26
CA GLU A 14 -3.90 -6.55 -12.59
C GLU A 14 -3.05 -7.83 -12.59
N GLN A 15 -1.97 -7.86 -11.81
CA GLN A 15 -0.96 -8.93 -11.84
C GLN A 15 -1.54 -10.29 -11.47
N MET A 16 -2.42 -10.33 -10.46
CA MET A 16 -3.08 -11.55 -10.01
C MET A 16 -4.39 -11.82 -10.74
N LYS A 17 -4.78 -10.96 -11.69
CA LYS A 17 -6.00 -11.08 -12.51
C LYS A 17 -7.28 -11.21 -11.68
N PHE A 18 -7.37 -10.51 -10.55
CA PHE A 18 -8.57 -10.54 -9.71
C PHE A 18 -9.83 -10.08 -10.44
N TYR A 19 -9.67 -9.25 -11.48
CA TYR A 19 -10.76 -8.83 -12.35
C TYR A 19 -11.50 -10.01 -13.05
N GLU A 20 -10.87 -11.18 -13.21
CA GLU A 20 -11.51 -12.36 -13.83
C GLU A 20 -12.56 -13.03 -12.93
N VAL A 21 -12.41 -12.88 -11.61
CA VAL A 21 -13.30 -13.49 -10.60
C VAL A 21 -14.05 -12.48 -9.73
N GLY A 22 -13.66 -11.20 -9.80
CA GLY A 22 -14.26 -10.08 -9.10
C GLY A 22 -14.17 -8.81 -9.96
N PRO A 23 -15.04 -8.64 -10.97
CA PRO A 23 -14.95 -7.53 -11.91
C PRO A 23 -15.41 -6.19 -11.34
N ASN A 24 -16.08 -6.17 -10.18
CA ASN A 24 -16.56 -4.95 -9.53
C ASN A 24 -15.55 -4.48 -8.48
N LEU A 25 -14.82 -3.41 -8.79
CA LEU A 25 -13.81 -2.85 -7.89
C LEU A 25 -14.37 -1.65 -7.13
N ASN A 26 -14.71 -1.84 -5.85
CA ASN A 26 -15.13 -0.76 -4.97
C ASN A 26 -13.93 0.11 -4.56
N MET A 27 -13.94 1.38 -4.98
CA MET A 27 -12.85 2.34 -4.79
C MET A 27 -12.84 2.93 -3.36
N THR A 28 -12.74 2.06 -2.36
CA THR A 28 -12.84 2.39 -0.93
C THR A 28 -11.66 3.18 -0.37
N GLN A 29 -10.45 2.99 -0.92
CA GLN A 29 -9.22 3.68 -0.51
C GLN A 29 -8.96 3.60 1.02
N HIS A 30 -9.19 2.41 1.60
CA HIS A 30 -9.19 2.19 3.05
C HIS A 30 -7.80 1.89 3.62
N ALA A 31 -6.83 1.53 2.78
CA ALA A 31 -5.45 1.27 3.18
C ALA A 31 -4.48 1.98 2.23
N ILE A 32 -3.29 2.31 2.75
CA ILE A 32 -2.14 2.77 1.96
C ILE A 32 -1.09 1.67 2.05
N THR A 33 -0.79 1.04 0.91
CA THR A 33 0.26 0.02 0.85
C THR A 33 1.63 0.70 0.83
N ILE A 34 2.50 0.32 1.77
CA ILE A 34 3.91 0.70 1.75
C ILE A 34 4.76 -0.54 1.41
N ARG A 35 5.85 -0.34 0.69
CA ARG A 35 6.80 -1.41 0.35
C ARG A 35 8.18 -1.11 0.95
N PRO A 36 8.45 -1.52 2.20
CA PRO A 36 9.76 -1.34 2.80
C PRO A 36 10.82 -2.14 2.04
N LEU A 37 11.90 -1.48 1.64
CA LEU A 37 13.10 -2.17 1.17
C LEU A 37 13.96 -2.52 2.38
N CYS A 38 14.00 -3.80 2.71
CA CYS A 38 14.73 -4.32 3.86
C CYS A 38 16.02 -5.02 3.44
N PHE A 39 17.03 -4.96 4.30
CA PHE A 39 18.29 -5.68 4.13
C PHE A 39 18.65 -6.41 5.43
N SER A 40 19.27 -7.58 5.33
CA SER A 40 19.68 -8.34 6.52
C SER A 40 20.69 -7.56 7.35
N GLY A 41 20.33 -7.23 8.59
CA GLY A 41 21.21 -6.49 9.49
C GLY A 41 22.52 -7.23 9.81
N LYS A 42 22.48 -8.57 9.87
CA LYS A 42 23.69 -9.40 10.05
C LYS A 42 24.63 -9.26 8.87
N THR A 43 24.11 -9.41 7.65
CA THR A 43 24.90 -9.27 6.42
C THR A 43 25.46 -7.86 6.31
N PHE A 44 24.63 -6.84 6.52
CA PHE A 44 25.03 -5.43 6.40
C PHE A 44 26.21 -5.08 7.31
N LYS A 45 26.17 -5.51 8.57
CA LYS A 45 27.25 -5.29 9.55
C LYS A 45 28.57 -5.97 9.17
N GLY A 46 28.51 -7.06 8.40
CA GLY A 46 29.68 -7.78 7.90
C GLY A 46 30.29 -7.18 6.63
N LEU A 47 29.64 -6.21 5.98
CA LEU A 47 30.19 -5.52 4.81
C LEU A 47 31.21 -4.46 5.24
N ASP A 48 32.19 -4.21 4.37
CA ASP A 48 33.10 -3.07 4.50
C ASP A 48 32.34 -1.73 4.46
N LYS A 49 32.95 -0.66 4.98
CA LYS A 49 32.27 0.62 5.21
C LYS A 49 31.80 1.30 3.93
N ASP A 50 32.57 1.17 2.87
CA ASP A 50 32.24 1.66 1.53
C ASP A 50 31.03 0.91 0.95
N LEU A 51 30.96 -0.41 1.13
CA LEU A 51 29.82 -1.23 0.73
C LEU A 51 28.56 -0.94 1.56
N GLN A 52 28.69 -0.73 2.87
CA GLN A 52 27.59 -0.27 3.73
C GLN A 52 27.03 1.06 3.20
N ALA A 53 27.91 2.01 2.88
CA ALA A 53 27.51 3.31 2.34
C ALA A 53 26.84 3.18 0.96
N ALA A 54 27.36 2.31 0.09
CA ALA A 54 26.78 2.04 -1.22
C ALA A 54 25.35 1.47 -1.11
N VAL A 55 25.12 0.50 -0.22
CA VAL A 55 23.79 -0.09 0.03
C VAL A 55 22.81 0.96 0.55
N LEU A 56 23.22 1.81 1.50
CA LEU A 56 22.34 2.86 2.03
C LEU A 56 21.96 3.88 0.97
N ARG A 57 22.91 4.30 0.13
CA ARG A 57 22.65 5.22 -0.98
C ARG A 57 21.68 4.60 -1.99
N ALA A 58 22.01 3.39 -2.48
CA ALA A 58 21.18 2.68 -3.44
C ALA A 58 19.77 2.41 -2.90
N GLY A 59 19.63 2.04 -1.63
CA GLY A 59 18.34 1.83 -0.99
C GLY A 59 17.47 3.08 -0.97
N LYS A 60 18.05 4.26 -0.69
CA LYS A 60 17.33 5.55 -0.73
C LYS A 60 16.88 5.90 -2.14
N GLU A 61 17.76 5.76 -3.13
CA GLU A 61 17.47 6.03 -4.54
C GLU A 61 16.40 5.09 -5.08
N ALA A 62 16.54 3.79 -4.82
CA ALA A 62 15.57 2.77 -5.22
C ALA A 62 14.20 2.99 -4.56
N GLY A 63 14.18 3.35 -3.27
CA GLY A 63 12.92 3.66 -2.56
C GLY A 63 12.18 4.86 -3.15
N ALA A 64 12.91 5.92 -3.52
CA ALA A 64 12.33 7.08 -4.20
C ALA A 64 11.82 6.73 -5.60
N TYR A 65 12.60 5.96 -6.37
CA TYR A 65 12.20 5.49 -7.70
C TYR A 65 10.95 4.61 -7.65
N GLY A 66 10.94 3.58 -6.79
CA GLY A 66 9.81 2.66 -6.65
C GLY A 66 8.52 3.38 -6.26
N ARG A 67 8.58 4.34 -5.32
CA ARG A 67 7.42 5.16 -4.96
C ARG A 67 6.86 5.93 -6.16
N ARG A 68 7.73 6.52 -6.98
CA ARG A 68 7.31 7.27 -8.18
C ARG A 68 6.58 6.34 -9.15
N ILE A 69 7.16 5.17 -9.44
CA ILE A 69 6.55 4.19 -10.35
C ILE A 69 5.17 3.78 -9.87
N GLU A 70 5.04 3.28 -8.64
CA GLU A 70 3.76 2.82 -8.07
C GLU A 70 2.69 3.92 -8.16
N SER A 71 3.01 5.14 -7.69
CA SER A 71 2.06 6.26 -7.70
C SER A 71 1.65 6.71 -9.10
N SER A 72 2.49 6.51 -10.11
CA SER A 72 2.22 6.93 -11.49
C SER A 72 1.38 5.94 -12.29
N GLU A 73 1.44 4.66 -11.93
CA GLU A 73 0.85 3.60 -12.73
C GLU A 73 -0.52 3.13 -12.23
N ASP A 74 -0.88 3.34 -10.96
CA ASP A 74 -2.14 2.84 -10.39
C ASP A 74 -3.37 3.24 -11.20
N GLU A 75 -3.53 4.55 -11.48
CA GLU A 75 -4.66 5.04 -12.28
C GLU A 75 -4.59 4.54 -13.73
N GLN A 76 -3.39 4.44 -14.31
CA GLN A 76 -3.21 3.98 -15.68
C GLN A 76 -3.65 2.53 -15.86
N LYS A 77 -3.29 1.65 -14.90
CA LYS A 77 -3.71 0.24 -14.87
C LYS A 77 -5.22 0.11 -14.81
N LEU A 78 -5.87 0.84 -13.88
CA LEU A 78 -7.32 0.78 -13.73
C LEU A 78 -8.06 1.29 -14.97
N VAL A 79 -7.61 2.40 -15.56
CA VAL A 79 -8.18 2.92 -16.81
C VAL A 79 -8.00 1.92 -17.96
N ALA A 80 -6.85 1.27 -18.07
CA ALA A 80 -6.61 0.27 -19.11
C ALA A 80 -7.53 -0.95 -18.96
N LEU A 81 -7.69 -1.46 -17.74
CA LEU A 81 -8.57 -2.60 -17.46
C LEU A 81 -10.05 -2.26 -17.69
N GLU A 82 -10.49 -1.06 -17.33
CA GLU A 82 -11.85 -0.59 -17.58
C GLU A 82 -12.13 -0.39 -19.08
N LYS A 83 -11.20 0.21 -19.83
CA LYS A 83 -11.29 0.33 -21.30
C LYS A 83 -11.31 -1.03 -22.00
N ALA A 84 -10.63 -2.02 -21.45
CA ALA A 84 -10.65 -3.39 -21.94
C ALA A 84 -11.92 -4.17 -21.54
N GLY A 85 -12.84 -3.56 -20.78
CA GLY A 85 -14.06 -4.22 -20.30
C GLY A 85 -13.81 -5.31 -19.25
N LYS A 86 -12.62 -5.34 -18.64
CA LYS A 86 -12.20 -6.39 -17.70
C LYS A 86 -12.71 -6.14 -16.28
N LEU A 87 -12.85 -4.88 -15.89
CA LEU A 87 -13.41 -4.49 -14.60
C LEU A 87 -14.25 -3.23 -14.72
N LYS A 88 -15.08 -3.00 -13.70
CA LYS A 88 -15.84 -1.78 -13.48
C LYS A 88 -15.41 -1.17 -12.16
N ARG A 89 -14.98 0.10 -12.19
CA ARG A 89 -14.76 0.87 -10.96
C ARG A 89 -16.10 1.32 -10.38
N ILE A 90 -16.28 1.09 -9.09
CA ILE A 90 -17.45 1.53 -8.34
C ILE A 90 -16.99 2.63 -7.38
N ALA A 91 -17.51 3.84 -7.57
CA ALA A 91 -17.25 4.96 -6.68
C ALA A 91 -17.75 4.64 -5.26
N PHE A 92 -16.96 4.99 -4.25
CA PHE A 92 -17.28 4.75 -2.86
C PHE A 92 -17.39 6.07 -2.09
N SER A 93 -18.59 6.41 -1.61
CA SER A 93 -18.89 7.67 -0.92
C SER A 93 -18.65 7.61 0.59
N ASP A 94 -18.65 6.42 1.18
CA ASP A 94 -18.77 6.26 2.64
C ASP A 94 -17.42 6.12 3.35
N ARG A 95 -16.34 6.60 2.72
CA ARG A 95 -14.97 6.51 3.26
C ARG A 95 -14.86 7.13 4.65
N ALA A 96 -15.54 8.26 4.89
CA ALA A 96 -15.54 8.90 6.20
C ALA A 96 -16.24 8.05 7.27
N GLN A 97 -17.33 7.36 6.92
CA GLN A 97 -18.04 6.46 7.83
C GLN A 97 -17.19 5.21 8.14
N MET A 98 -16.54 4.65 7.12
CA MET A 98 -15.60 3.54 7.28
C MET A 98 -14.43 3.91 8.19
N LYS A 99 -13.83 5.09 8.01
CA LYS A 99 -12.78 5.60 8.89
C LYS A 99 -13.26 5.71 10.33
N LYS A 100 -14.41 6.36 10.56
CA LYS A 100 -14.99 6.50 11.90
C LYS A 100 -15.23 5.15 12.59
N ALA A 101 -15.63 4.14 11.84
CA ALA A 101 -15.86 2.79 12.38
C ALA A 101 -14.55 2.10 12.82
N VAL A 102 -13.42 2.36 12.15
CA VAL A 102 -12.13 1.72 12.44
C VAL A 102 -11.24 2.53 13.38
N ASP A 103 -11.46 3.83 13.51
CA ASP A 103 -10.69 4.72 14.41
C ASP A 103 -10.47 4.15 15.83
N PRO A 104 -11.50 3.67 16.57
CA PRO A 104 -11.27 3.10 17.90
C PRO A 104 -10.42 1.83 17.90
N VAL A 105 -10.46 1.05 16.82
CA VAL A 105 -9.66 -0.17 16.66
C VAL A 105 -8.20 0.18 16.43
N ILE A 106 -7.93 1.16 15.56
CA ILE A 106 -6.56 1.61 15.28
C ILE A 106 -5.95 2.26 16.52
N GLU A 107 -6.71 3.09 17.24
CA GLU A 107 -6.27 3.71 18.50
C GLU A 107 -5.91 2.67 19.56
N ALA A 108 -6.79 1.69 19.78
CA ALA A 108 -6.53 0.61 20.74
C ALA A 108 -5.28 -0.20 20.36
N TYR A 109 -5.16 -0.56 19.08
CA TYR A 109 -4.01 -1.32 18.59
C TYR A 109 -2.71 -0.51 18.67
N ALA A 110 -2.73 0.78 18.30
CA ALA A 110 -1.57 1.65 18.42
C ALA A 110 -1.08 1.74 19.87
N LYS A 111 -1.99 1.82 20.84
CA LYS A 111 -1.63 1.79 22.27
C LYS A 111 -1.06 0.44 22.70
N GLU A 112 -1.67 -0.66 22.27
CA GLU A 112 -1.23 -2.02 22.58
C GLU A 112 0.24 -2.26 22.17
N ILE A 113 0.63 -1.78 20.99
CA ILE A 113 1.99 -1.98 20.46
C ILE A 113 2.97 -0.84 20.82
N GLY A 114 2.54 0.15 21.62
CA GLY A 114 3.38 1.31 21.98
C GLY A 114 3.67 2.27 20.82
N ALA A 115 2.78 2.33 19.83
CA ALA A 115 2.86 3.19 18.64
C ALA A 115 1.93 4.41 18.72
N ASP A 116 1.36 4.73 19.88
CA ASP A 116 0.47 5.88 20.11
C ASP A 116 1.12 7.21 19.69
N ALA A 117 2.41 7.40 19.99
CA ALA A 117 3.14 8.61 19.63
C ALA A 117 3.31 8.77 18.10
N ILE A 118 3.56 7.69 17.35
CA ILE A 118 3.68 7.76 15.89
C ILE A 118 2.30 7.86 15.23
N PHE A 119 1.30 7.18 15.77
CA PHE A 119 -0.09 7.30 15.32
C PHE A 119 -0.59 8.74 15.42
N ALA A 120 -0.36 9.42 16.55
CA ALA A 120 -0.70 10.83 16.73
C ALA A 120 0.01 11.74 15.71
N LYS A 121 1.29 11.49 15.43
CA LYS A 121 2.05 12.25 14.42
C LYS A 121 1.51 12.05 13.01
N ILE A 122 1.14 10.82 12.64
CA ILE A 122 0.56 10.54 11.31
C ILE A 122 -0.75 11.31 11.14
N ASN A 123 -1.65 11.28 12.12
CA ASN A 123 -2.93 12.00 12.06
C ASN A 123 -2.80 13.53 12.09
N ALA A 124 -1.67 14.06 12.53
CA ALA A 124 -1.40 15.50 12.50
C ALA A 124 -0.93 16.00 11.12
N ILE A 125 -0.57 15.10 10.20
CA ILE A 125 -0.20 15.45 8.82
C ILE A 125 -1.48 15.74 8.02
N LYS A 126 -1.57 16.95 7.45
CA LYS A 126 -2.68 17.40 6.60
C LYS A 126 -2.40 17.12 5.12
#